data_AF-A0A424JTR6-F1
#
_entry.id   AF-A0A424JTR6-F1
#
_cell.length_a   1.000
_cell.length_b   1.000
_cell.length_c   1.000
_cell.angle_alpha   90.00
_cell.angle_beta   90.00
_cell.angle_gamma   90.00
#
_symmetry.space_group_name_H-M   'P 1'
#
loop_
_entity.id
_entity.type
_entity.pdbx_description
1 polymer ?
#
loop_
_entity_poly.entity_id
_entity_poly.type
_entity_poly.pdbx_seq_one_letter_code
_entity_poly.pdbx_strand_id
1 'polypeptide(L)'
;MPGSRSQQDQKPTATIEVGHDLSRASLGELQQELQVRIKDLQSRREALVRELQEVDEKLLAHTGGPGGEEAHRAMQSGYRRVQQRIQNEQCLAEALVEVLSAETLSVTAAAAAVQAHGYQTTSPNFRTIVNQTLIAHPDRFERVRRGHYTATGRPD
;
A
#
# COMPACT_ATOMS: atom_id res chain seq x y z
N MET A 1 46.09 12.21 -49.46
CA MET A 1 46.24 11.07 -48.52
C MET A 1 44.99 10.99 -47.67
N PRO A 2 44.44 9.79 -47.44
CA PRO A 2 43.04 9.53 -47.11
C PRO A 2 42.83 9.28 -45.60
N GLY A 3 41.59 9.34 -45.14
CA GLY A 3 41.22 9.03 -43.76
C GLY A 3 39.71 8.88 -43.58
N SER A 4 39.19 7.72 -43.96
CA SER A 4 37.80 7.29 -43.84
C SER A 4 37.33 7.20 -42.38
N ARG A 5 36.12 7.68 -42.09
CA ARG A 5 35.26 7.21 -40.97
C ARG A 5 33.81 7.39 -41.40
N SER A 6 33.27 6.40 -42.09
CA SER A 6 32.37 5.39 -41.52
C SER A 6 31.02 6.00 -41.15
N GLN A 7 30.09 5.88 -42.10
CA GLN A 7 28.66 5.86 -41.85
C GLN A 7 28.40 4.89 -40.68
N GLN A 8 27.76 5.39 -39.62
CA GLN A 8 27.01 4.55 -38.71
C GLN A 8 25.63 5.18 -38.57
N ASP A 9 24.74 4.69 -39.43
CA ASP A 9 23.36 4.33 -39.12
C ASP A 9 22.72 5.09 -37.95
N GLN A 10 22.21 6.29 -38.25
CA GLN A 10 21.00 6.75 -37.57
C GLN A 10 19.89 5.77 -37.97
N LYS A 11 19.72 4.72 -37.17
CA LYS A 11 18.50 3.90 -37.21
C LYS A 11 17.32 4.84 -36.95
N PRO A 12 16.36 4.97 -37.87
CA PRO A 12 15.12 5.63 -37.55
C PRO A 12 14.41 4.74 -36.53
N THR A 13 14.51 5.11 -35.25
CA THR A 13 13.55 4.62 -34.26
C THR A 13 12.26 5.29 -34.66
N ALA A 14 11.43 4.59 -35.40
CA ALA A 14 10.06 4.99 -35.67
C ALA A 14 9.32 4.93 -34.33
N THR A 15 9.50 5.98 -33.53
CA THR A 15 8.55 6.35 -32.49
C THR A 15 7.28 6.70 -33.24
N ILE A 16 6.39 5.72 -33.41
CA ILE A 16 5.03 6.03 -33.85
C ILE A 16 4.43 6.83 -32.71
N GLU A 17 4.34 8.15 -32.92
CA GLU A 17 3.61 9.05 -32.04
C GLU A 17 2.21 8.47 -31.84
N VAL A 18 1.83 8.29 -30.58
CA VAL A 18 0.51 7.80 -30.16
C VAL A 18 -0.52 8.84 -30.60
N GLY A 19 -0.97 8.73 -31.84
CA GLY A 19 -1.84 9.70 -32.49
C GLY A 19 -2.43 9.19 -33.80
N HIS A 20 -1.70 8.38 -34.58
CA HIS A 20 -2.23 7.83 -35.84
C HIS A 20 -1.80 6.37 -36.10
N ASP A 21 -2.78 5.58 -36.55
CA ASP A 21 -2.64 4.36 -37.38
C ASP A 21 -2.26 3.01 -36.74
N LEU A 22 -2.82 2.67 -35.56
CA LEU A 22 -2.97 1.25 -35.17
C LEU A 22 -3.77 0.44 -36.19
N SER A 23 -4.63 1.12 -36.97
CA SER A 23 -5.46 0.56 -38.05
C SER A 23 -4.69 0.19 -39.32
N ARG A 24 -3.47 0.70 -39.52
CA ARG A 24 -2.65 0.42 -40.71
C ARG A 24 -1.41 -0.42 -40.42
N ALA A 25 -1.04 -0.60 -39.16
CA ALA A 25 0.07 -1.45 -38.77
C ALA A 25 -0.23 -2.93 -39.06
N SER A 26 0.74 -3.63 -39.62
CA SER A 26 0.67 -5.08 -39.79
C SER A 26 0.75 -5.79 -38.43
N LEU A 27 0.21 -7.02 -38.36
CA LEU A 27 0.30 -7.84 -37.15
C LEU A 27 1.75 -8.04 -36.69
N GLY A 28 2.69 -8.17 -37.64
CA GLY A 28 4.12 -8.32 -37.34
C GLY A 28 4.73 -7.08 -36.68
N GLU A 29 4.37 -5.89 -37.15
CA GLU A 29 4.82 -4.62 -36.55
C GLU A 29 4.25 -4.44 -35.14
N LEU A 30 2.97 -4.79 -34.93
CA LEU A 30 2.35 -4.77 -33.59
C LEU A 30 3.00 -5.77 -32.63
N GLN A 31 3.34 -6.97 -33.11
CA GLN A 31 4.06 -7.97 -32.32
C GLN A 31 5.48 -7.50 -31.95
N GLN A 32 6.17 -6.86 -32.89
CA GLN A 32 7.51 -6.31 -32.64
C GLN A 32 7.46 -5.17 -31.63
N GLU A 33 6.51 -4.25 -31.75
CA GLU A 33 6.31 -3.16 -30.77
C GLU A 33 5.99 -3.71 -29.38
N LEU A 34 5.14 -4.75 -29.28
CA LEU A 34 4.88 -5.42 -28.00
C LEU A 34 6.15 -6.04 -27.41
N GLN A 35 7.00 -6.67 -28.23
CA GLN A 35 8.27 -7.24 -27.75
C GLN A 35 9.21 -6.15 -27.22
N VAL A 36 9.30 -5.01 -27.90
CA VAL A 36 10.09 -3.86 -27.44
C VAL A 36 9.57 -3.37 -26.09
N ARG A 37 8.26 -3.16 -25.95
CA ARG A 37 7.65 -2.71 -24.69
C ARG A 37 7.84 -3.71 -23.55
N ILE A 38 7.72 -5.01 -23.84
CA ILE A 38 7.96 -6.06 -22.84
C ILE A 38 9.41 -5.99 -22.35
N LYS A 39 10.37 -5.83 -23.26
CA LYS A 39 11.78 -5.69 -22.91
C LYS A 39 12.04 -4.45 -22.06
N ASP A 40 11.46 -3.31 -22.42
CA ASP A 40 11.59 -2.07 -21.65
C ASP A 40 11.00 -2.20 -20.25
N LEU A 41 9.83 -2.85 -20.13
CA LEU A 41 9.20 -3.13 -18.84
C LEU A 41 10.03 -4.10 -17.99
N GLN A 42 10.67 -5.09 -18.62
CA GLN A 42 11.59 -6.01 -17.94
C GLN A 42 12.83 -5.27 -17.43
N SER A 43 13.45 -4.42 -18.24
CA SER A 43 14.59 -3.59 -17.82
C SER A 43 14.20 -2.63 -16.69
N ARG A 44 13.00 -2.03 -16.76
CA ARG A 44 12.47 -1.18 -15.68
C ARG A 44 12.23 -1.97 -14.40
N ARG A 45 11.71 -3.19 -14.50
CA ARG A 45 11.54 -4.10 -13.36
C ARG A 45 12.89 -4.40 -12.71
N GLU A 46 13.92 -4.73 -13.50
CA GLU A 46 15.26 -5.02 -12.98
C GLU A 46 15.88 -3.82 -12.28
N ALA A 47 15.74 -2.61 -12.83
CA ALA A 47 16.22 -1.38 -12.18
C ALA A 47 15.54 -1.14 -10.83
N LEU A 48 14.21 -1.26 -10.76
CA LEU A 48 13.44 -1.11 -9.53
C LEU A 48 13.79 -2.17 -8.48
N VAL A 49 14.08 -3.40 -8.91
CA VAL A 49 14.55 -4.47 -7.99
C VAL A 49 15.88 -4.09 -7.37
N ARG A 50 16.82 -3.51 -8.13
CA ARG A 50 18.12 -3.06 -7.59
C ARG A 50 17.97 -1.90 -6.60
N GLU A 51 17.11 -0.93 -6.92
CA GLU A 51 16.83 0.20 -6.03
C GLU A 51 16.19 -0.29 -4.71
N LEU A 52 15.28 -1.25 -4.80
CA LEU A 52 14.67 -1.88 -3.63
C LEU A 52 15.71 -2.61 -2.77
N GLN A 53 16.64 -3.35 -3.39
CA GLN A 53 17.74 -4.01 -2.67
C GLN A 53 18.61 -3.00 -1.92
N GLU A 54 18.95 -1.87 -2.54
CA GLU A 54 19.75 -0.82 -1.88
C GLU A 54 19.01 -0.21 -0.68
N VAL A 55 17.70 0.01 -0.79
CA VAL A 55 16.88 0.51 0.32
C VAL A 55 16.82 -0.53 1.45
N ASP A 56 16.69 -1.81 1.12
CA ASP A 56 16.66 -2.89 2.12
C ASP A 56 18.01 -3.03 2.85
N GLU A 57 19.14 -2.91 2.15
CA GLU A 57 20.47 -2.89 2.75
C GLU A 57 20.64 -1.71 3.71
N LYS A 58 20.15 -0.52 3.33
CA LYS A 58 20.13 0.65 4.21
C LYS A 58 19.26 0.40 5.44
N LEU A 59 18.07 -0.18 5.28
CA LEU A 59 17.19 -0.49 6.41
C LEU A 59 17.84 -1.50 7.36
N LEU A 60 18.49 -2.53 6.84
CA LEU A 60 19.21 -3.55 7.62
C LEU A 60 20.36 -2.91 8.42
N ALA A 61 21.15 -2.04 7.79
CA ALA A 61 22.26 -1.33 8.43
C ALA A 61 21.81 -0.43 9.59
N HIS A 62 20.61 0.16 9.51
CA HIS A 62 20.07 1.04 10.55
C HIS A 62 19.31 0.29 11.66
N THR A 63 18.89 -0.95 11.44
CA THR A 63 18.03 -1.69 12.39
C THR A 63 18.77 -2.71 13.28
N GLY A 64 20.05 -2.99 13.03
CA GLY A 64 20.99 -3.53 14.03
C GLY A 64 20.54 -4.71 14.91
N GLY A 65 19.72 -5.63 14.40
CA GLY A 65 19.11 -6.71 15.20
C GLY A 65 19.52 -8.13 14.73
N PRO A 66 19.59 -9.12 15.64
CA PRO A 66 20.00 -10.49 15.33
C PRO A 66 18.84 -11.23 14.64
N GLY A 67 18.65 -10.96 13.35
CA GLY A 67 17.58 -11.56 12.54
C GLY A 67 18.09 -12.13 11.23
N GLY A 68 19.38 -12.48 11.13
CA GLY A 68 20.04 -12.83 9.88
C GLY A 68 19.39 -13.98 9.10
N GLU A 69 18.67 -14.89 9.75
CA GLU A 69 17.99 -16.00 9.04
C GLU A 69 16.48 -15.76 8.85
N GLU A 70 15.82 -15.13 9.83
CA GLU A 70 14.38 -14.85 9.78
C GLU A 70 14.04 -13.62 8.92
N ALA A 71 14.90 -12.59 8.93
CA ALA A 71 14.78 -11.45 8.03
C ALA A 71 15.05 -11.88 6.59
N HIS A 72 16.06 -12.74 6.36
CA HIS A 72 16.32 -13.31 5.03
C HIS A 72 15.15 -14.18 4.54
N ARG A 73 14.50 -14.95 5.43
CA ARG A 73 13.31 -15.75 5.09
C ARG A 73 12.08 -14.88 4.81
N ALA A 74 11.88 -13.78 5.55
CA ALA A 74 10.82 -12.80 5.29
C ALA A 74 11.06 -12.00 3.99
N MET A 75 12.33 -11.81 3.62
CA MET A 75 12.73 -11.18 2.37
C MET A 75 12.50 -12.10 1.16
N GLN A 76 12.74 -13.42 1.32
CA GLN A 76 12.39 -14.43 0.30
C GLN A 76 10.88 -14.64 0.14
N SER A 77 10.07 -14.39 1.18
CA SER A 77 8.63 -14.62 1.09
C SER A 77 7.85 -13.54 0.34
N GLY A 78 8.49 -12.43 -0.06
CA GLY A 78 7.82 -11.34 -0.78
C GLY A 78 6.73 -10.69 0.06
N TYR A 79 6.97 -9.46 0.52
CA TYR A 79 6.00 -8.69 1.30
C TYR A 79 5.67 -9.25 2.68
N ARG A 80 6.52 -8.94 3.65
CA ARG A 80 5.99 -8.37 4.88
C ARG A 80 7.01 -7.40 5.46
N ARG A 81 6.76 -6.09 5.27
CA ARG A 81 7.26 -5.10 6.22
C ARG A 81 6.92 -5.66 7.60
N VAL A 82 7.93 -6.00 8.39
CA VAL A 82 7.77 -6.17 9.83
C VAL A 82 7.53 -4.76 10.36
N GLN A 83 6.40 -4.16 10.02
CA GLN A 83 5.87 -3.04 10.75
C GLN A 83 5.62 -3.62 12.13
N GLN A 84 6.36 -3.16 13.14
CA GLN A 84 6.07 -3.50 14.52
C GLN A 84 4.57 -3.32 14.71
N ARG A 85 3.88 -4.44 14.92
CA ARG A 85 2.43 -4.43 15.04
C ARG A 85 2.15 -3.75 16.36
N ILE A 86 1.54 -2.57 16.30
CA ILE A 86 1.02 -1.90 17.49
C ILE A 86 0.14 -2.91 18.23
N GLN A 87 0.45 -3.13 19.51
CA GLN A 87 -0.32 -4.00 20.39
C GLN A 87 -1.20 -3.11 21.26
N ASN A 88 -2.52 -3.25 21.10
CA ASN A 88 -3.50 -2.62 21.99
C ASN A 88 -3.96 -3.65 23.01
N GLU A 89 -4.27 -3.21 24.21
CA GLU A 89 -4.74 -4.06 25.31
C GLU A 89 -6.08 -4.74 24.99
N GLN A 90 -6.92 -4.06 24.22
CA GLN A 90 -8.24 -4.51 23.80
C GLN A 90 -8.47 -4.29 22.30
N CYS A 91 -9.44 -5.01 21.73
CA CYS A 91 -9.81 -4.81 20.33
C CYS A 91 -10.60 -3.50 20.13
N LEU A 92 -10.67 -3.01 18.88
CA LEU A 92 -11.35 -1.75 18.58
C LEU A 92 -12.83 -1.75 19.01
N ALA A 93 -13.52 -2.88 18.86
CA ALA A 93 -14.93 -2.98 19.22
C ALA A 93 -15.14 -2.86 20.74
N GLU A 94 -14.24 -3.43 21.55
CA GLU A 94 -14.29 -3.30 23.02
C GLU A 94 -14.02 -1.85 23.45
N ALA A 95 -12.94 -1.24 22.91
CA ALA A 95 -12.63 0.16 23.20
C ALA A 95 -13.77 1.11 22.81
N LEU A 96 -14.46 0.84 21.71
CA LEU A 96 -15.63 1.61 21.28
C LEU A 96 -16.84 1.42 22.22
N VAL A 97 -17.05 0.24 22.79
CA VAL A 97 -18.12 0.00 23.77
C VAL A 97 -17.86 0.83 25.02
N GLU A 98 -16.63 0.85 25.54
CA GLU A 98 -16.28 1.64 26.73
C GLU A 98 -16.60 3.13 26.50
N VAL A 99 -16.14 3.68 25.39
CA VAL A 99 -16.35 5.10 25.05
C VAL A 99 -17.82 5.42 24.80
N LEU A 100 -18.56 4.56 24.09
CA LEU A 100 -19.96 4.81 23.71
C LEU A 100 -20.99 4.39 24.77
N SER A 101 -20.53 3.78 25.86
CA SER A 101 -21.37 3.45 27.03
C SER A 101 -21.75 4.70 27.84
N ALA A 102 -20.90 5.73 27.83
CA ALA A 102 -21.11 6.96 28.57
C ALA A 102 -21.96 7.99 27.80
N GLU A 103 -21.81 8.04 26.47
CA GLU A 103 -22.48 9.05 25.64
C GLU A 103 -22.67 8.57 24.18
N THR A 104 -23.67 9.13 23.50
CA THR A 104 -23.83 9.01 22.04
C THR A 104 -22.83 9.93 21.33
N LEU A 105 -21.88 9.36 20.59
CA LEU A 105 -20.87 10.14 19.87
C LEU A 105 -21.01 10.04 18.35
N SER A 106 -20.53 11.08 17.67
CA SER A 106 -20.29 10.99 16.23
C SER A 106 -19.13 10.05 15.93
N VAL A 107 -19.07 9.47 14.72
CA VAL A 107 -17.92 8.63 14.28
C VAL A 107 -16.57 9.33 14.50
N THR A 108 -16.50 10.63 14.21
CA THR A 108 -15.27 11.42 14.37
C THR A 108 -14.89 11.56 15.84
N ALA A 109 -15.88 11.85 16.71
CA ALA A 109 -15.65 11.97 18.14
C ALA A 109 -15.29 10.63 18.78
N ALA A 110 -15.95 9.54 18.39
CA ALA A 110 -15.62 8.19 18.85
C ALA A 110 -14.19 7.79 18.50
N ALA A 111 -13.72 8.11 17.28
CA ALA A 111 -12.33 7.86 16.89
C ALA A 111 -11.33 8.60 17.78
N ALA A 112 -11.57 9.89 18.05
CA ALA A 112 -10.72 10.68 18.93
C ALA A 112 -10.75 10.19 20.38
N ALA A 113 -11.94 9.85 20.89
CA ALA A 113 -12.12 9.36 22.25
C ALA A 113 -11.43 8.01 22.47
N VAL A 114 -11.54 7.06 21.53
CA VAL A 114 -10.85 5.76 21.62
C VAL A 114 -9.33 5.92 21.63
N GLN A 115 -8.77 6.87 20.86
CA GLN A 115 -7.35 7.19 20.92
C GLN A 115 -6.96 7.87 22.25
N ALA A 116 -7.80 8.77 22.77
CA ALA A 116 -7.58 9.41 24.07
C ALA A 116 -7.65 8.39 25.23
N HIS A 117 -8.44 7.32 25.07
CA HIS A 117 -8.48 6.16 25.95
C HIS A 117 -7.30 5.19 25.79
N GLY A 118 -6.32 5.52 24.94
CA GLY A 118 -5.06 4.77 24.82
C GLY A 118 -5.01 3.79 23.64
N TYR A 119 -6.04 3.71 22.80
CA TYR A 119 -5.99 2.88 21.59
C TYR A 119 -5.02 3.48 20.56
N GLN A 120 -3.97 2.73 20.23
CA GLN A 120 -2.94 3.16 19.32
C GLN A 120 -3.23 2.67 17.89
N THR A 121 -2.96 3.54 16.92
CA THR A 121 -3.10 3.22 15.49
C THR A 121 -2.24 4.16 14.64
N THR A 122 -1.64 3.63 13.58
CA THR A 122 -0.94 4.42 12.55
C THR A 122 -1.77 4.60 11.29
N SER A 123 -3.01 4.11 11.28
CA SER A 123 -3.84 4.12 10.08
C SER A 123 -4.29 5.53 9.73
N PRO A 124 -3.99 6.05 8.52
CA PRO A 124 -4.50 7.35 8.08
C PRO A 124 -6.03 7.33 7.87
N ASN A 125 -6.62 6.14 7.75
CA ASN A 125 -8.06 5.94 7.53
C ASN A 125 -8.80 5.47 8.79
N PHE A 126 -8.26 5.75 9.98
CA PHE A 126 -8.81 5.23 11.24
C PHE A 126 -10.31 5.54 11.44
N ARG A 127 -10.76 6.75 11.09
CA ARG A 127 -12.20 7.12 11.14
C ARG A 127 -13.08 6.19 10.30
N THR A 128 -12.61 5.75 9.14
CA THR A 128 -13.33 4.82 8.27
C THR A 128 -13.38 3.43 8.90
N ILE A 129 -12.27 2.98 9.52
CA ILE A 129 -12.20 1.70 10.24
C ILE A 129 -13.18 1.71 11.43
N VAL A 130 -13.22 2.81 12.19
CA VAL A 130 -14.20 2.99 13.28
C VAL A 130 -15.62 2.90 12.74
N ASN A 131 -15.96 3.61 11.66
CA ASN A 131 -17.29 3.53 11.07
C ASN A 131 -17.65 2.11 10.61
N GLN A 132 -16.72 1.40 9.98
CA GLN A 132 -16.93 0.02 9.56
C GLN A 132 -17.18 -0.89 10.77
N THR A 133 -16.42 -0.71 11.85
CA THR A 133 -16.59 -1.47 13.09
C THR A 133 -17.96 -1.24 13.72
N LEU A 134 -18.39 0.02 13.79
CA LEU A 134 -19.72 0.38 14.33
C LEU A 134 -20.86 -0.22 13.50
N ILE A 135 -20.72 -0.31 12.18
CA ILE A 135 -21.71 -0.91 11.28
C ILE A 135 -21.68 -2.45 11.35
N ALA A 136 -20.50 -3.05 11.53
CA ALA A 136 -20.32 -4.49 11.52
C ALA A 136 -20.80 -5.19 12.80
N HIS A 137 -20.98 -4.45 13.90
CA HIS A 137 -21.40 -4.97 15.21
C HIS A 137 -22.75 -4.36 15.67
N PRO A 138 -23.86 -4.62 14.95
CA PRO A 138 -25.17 -4.07 15.29
C PRO A 138 -25.75 -4.61 16.61
N ASP A 139 -25.19 -5.71 17.12
CA ASP A 139 -25.48 -6.28 18.42
C ASP A 139 -24.88 -5.46 19.58
N ARG A 140 -23.79 -4.73 19.32
CA ARG A 140 -23.06 -3.92 20.32
C ARG A 140 -23.28 -2.42 20.18
N PHE A 141 -23.68 -1.96 18.99
CA PHE A 141 -23.83 -0.54 18.69
C PHE A 141 -25.16 -0.23 18.00
N GLU A 142 -25.82 0.82 18.48
CA GLU A 142 -27.04 1.35 17.87
C GLU A 142 -26.75 2.69 17.19
N ARG A 143 -27.30 2.86 15.98
CA ARG A 143 -27.23 4.12 15.25
C ARG A 143 -28.41 5.02 15.59
N VAL A 144 -28.20 5.91 16.56
CA VAL A 144 -29.23 6.87 17.03
C VAL A 144 -29.66 7.85 15.94
N ARG A 145 -28.70 8.37 15.17
CA ARG A 145 -28.94 9.24 14.01
C ARG A 145 -27.79 9.16 13.02
N ARG A 146 -27.89 9.85 11.89
CA ARG A 146 -26.85 9.81 10.85
C ARG A 146 -25.47 10.11 11.44
N GLY A 147 -24.58 9.12 11.36
CA GLY A 147 -23.19 9.21 11.82
C GLY A 147 -23.00 9.30 13.33
N HIS A 148 -24.03 9.01 14.13
CA HIS A 148 -23.96 9.01 15.60
C HIS A 148 -24.38 7.65 16.14
N TYR A 149 -23.58 7.14 17.08
CA TYR A 149 -23.72 5.79 17.63
C TYR A 149 -23.65 5.81 19.16
N THR A 150 -24.25 4.80 19.78
CA THR A 150 -24.17 4.52 21.22
C THR A 150 -24.03 3.01 21.42
N ALA A 151 -23.55 2.57 22.59
CA ALA A 151 -23.46 1.15 22.92
C ALA A 151 -24.84 0.61 23.35
N THR A 152 -25.22 -0.58 22.86
CA THR A 152 -26.48 -1.26 23.23
C THR A 152 -26.35 -2.12 24.48
N GLY A 153 -25.13 -2.60 24.77
CA GLY A 153 -24.81 -3.38 25.97
C GLY A 153 -24.13 -2.52 27.02
N ARG A 154 -24.69 -2.48 28.24
CA ARG A 154 -23.98 -2.01 29.43
C ARG A 154 -22.87 -3.03 29.72
N PRO A 155 -21.63 -2.62 30.01
CA PRO A 155 -20.64 -3.55 30.54
C PRO A 155 -21.14 -4.06 31.89
N ASP A 156 -21.20 -5.38 32.05
CA ASP A 156 -21.34 -6.02 33.37
C ASP A 156 -20.08 -5.77 34.22
#